data_AF-A0A058ZR60-F1
#
_entry.id   AF-A0A058ZR60-F1
#
_cell.length_a   1.000
_cell.length_b   1.000
_cell.length_c   1.000
_cell.angle_alpha   90.00
_cell.angle_beta   90.00
_cell.angle_gamma   90.00
#
_symmetry.space_group_name_H-M   'P 1'
#
loop_
_entity.id
_entity.type
_entity.pdbx_description
1 polymer ?
#
loop_
_entity_poly.entity_id
_entity_poly.type
_entity_poly.pdbx_seq_one_letter_code
_entity_poly.pdbx_strand_id
1 'polypeptide(L)'
;MASSSSSEGEGRRAWVPLASQPEFAGVTPLPQDDGPSPVVAIAYRDDFRETMDYFRSLYSSRELSPRSLLLTSLAISFNAANYTVWHFRRQVLEALDADLTEELKFTEGVAKVNAKNYQLW
;
A
#
# COMPACT_ATOMS: atom_id res chain seq x y z
N MET A 1 -10.47 34.34 -18.62
CA MET A 1 -9.64 33.34 -17.90
C MET A 1 -10.58 32.24 -17.45
N ALA A 2 -10.60 31.10 -18.15
CA ALA A 2 -11.47 29.98 -17.79
C ALA A 2 -10.82 29.26 -16.59
N SER A 3 -11.46 29.36 -15.42
CA SER A 3 -11.08 28.59 -14.24
C SER A 3 -11.48 27.14 -14.49
N SER A 4 -10.47 26.28 -14.70
CA SER A 4 -10.67 24.84 -14.78
C SER A 4 -10.95 24.35 -13.36
N SER A 5 -12.24 24.25 -13.03
CA SER A 5 -12.71 23.62 -11.80
C SER A 5 -12.42 22.12 -11.93
N SER A 6 -11.32 21.67 -11.35
CA SER A 6 -11.02 20.25 -11.23
C SER A 6 -12.16 19.56 -10.48
N SER A 7 -12.72 18.51 -11.08
CA SER A 7 -13.81 17.73 -10.53
C SER A 7 -13.33 16.92 -9.33
N GLU A 8 -13.37 17.51 -8.15
CA GLU A 8 -13.33 16.77 -6.90
C GLU A 8 -14.70 16.13 -6.67
N GLY A 9 -14.76 14.79 -6.58
CA GLY A 9 -15.89 14.12 -5.96
C GLY A 9 -16.53 12.99 -6.75
N GLU A 10 -15.76 11.99 -7.19
CA GLU A 10 -16.33 10.68 -7.52
C GLU A 10 -15.90 9.64 -6.47
N GLY A 11 -16.81 9.35 -5.53
CA GLY A 11 -16.96 8.03 -4.90
C GLY A 11 -15.82 7.47 -4.06
N ARG A 12 -15.19 8.26 -3.17
CA ARG A 12 -14.33 7.66 -2.13
C ARG A 12 -15.19 6.83 -1.17
N ARG A 13 -15.18 5.51 -1.35
CA ARG A 13 -15.68 4.54 -0.37
C ARG A 13 -15.11 4.92 1.00
N ALA A 14 -15.97 4.98 2.01
CA ALA A 14 -15.55 5.35 3.36
C ALA A 14 -14.36 4.47 3.78
N TRP A 15 -13.27 5.11 4.22
CA TRP A 15 -12.11 4.40 4.75
C TRP A 15 -12.52 3.67 6.03
N VAL A 16 -12.20 2.38 6.08
CA VAL A 16 -12.38 1.53 7.26
C VAL A 16 -10.98 1.27 7.83
N PRO A 17 -10.67 1.74 9.05
CA PRO A 17 -9.36 1.54 9.66
C PRO A 17 -8.95 0.07 9.69
N LEU A 18 -7.69 -0.22 9.39
CA LEU A 18 -7.13 -1.58 9.43
C LEU A 18 -7.24 -2.18 10.83
N ALA A 19 -7.11 -1.36 11.88
CA ALA A 19 -7.32 -1.79 13.27
C ALA A 19 -8.72 -2.36 13.56
N SER A 20 -9.72 -2.01 12.74
CA SER A 20 -11.09 -2.52 12.88
C SER A 20 -11.37 -3.77 12.03
N GLN A 21 -10.42 -4.20 11.21
CA GLN A 21 -10.56 -5.35 10.32
C GLN A 21 -10.03 -6.62 10.99
N PRO A 22 -10.82 -7.71 11.04
CA PRO A 22 -10.44 -8.93 11.75
C PRO A 22 -9.19 -9.61 11.15
N GLU A 23 -8.93 -9.43 9.85
CA GLU A 23 -7.74 -9.96 9.18
C GLU A 23 -6.43 -9.42 9.78
N PHE A 24 -6.48 -8.19 10.31
CA PHE A 24 -5.34 -7.50 10.91
C PHE A 24 -5.32 -7.57 12.44
N ALA A 25 -6.21 -8.35 13.04
CA ALA A 25 -6.20 -8.58 14.48
C ALA A 25 -4.84 -9.12 14.95
N GLY A 26 -4.36 -8.60 16.08
CA GLY A 26 -3.08 -8.99 16.69
C GLY A 26 -1.83 -8.39 16.06
N VAL A 27 -1.96 -7.65 14.95
CA VAL A 27 -0.82 -6.90 14.38
C VAL A 27 -0.64 -5.61 15.17
N THR A 28 0.54 -5.42 15.76
CA THR A 28 0.92 -4.13 16.34
C THR A 28 1.52 -3.25 15.24
N PRO A 29 0.92 -2.10 14.89
CA PRO A 29 1.46 -1.23 13.85
C PRO A 29 2.85 -0.73 14.23
N LEU A 30 3.76 -0.62 13.25
CA LEU A 30 5.11 -0.14 13.45
C LEU A 30 5.27 1.27 12.83
N PRO A 31 5.30 2.33 13.65
CA PRO A 31 5.44 3.70 13.16
C PRO A 31 6.70 3.94 12.33
N GLN A 32 6.65 4.91 11.43
CA GLN A 32 7.87 5.43 10.80
C GLN A 32 8.73 6.15 11.83
N ASP A 33 10.02 5.81 11.91
CA ASP A 33 10.98 6.52 12.73
C ASP A 33 11.78 7.52 11.86
N ASP A 34 11.35 8.78 11.89
CA ASP A 34 12.06 9.91 11.24
C ASP A 34 13.04 10.62 12.21
N GLY A 35 13.24 10.06 13.41
CA GLY A 35 14.09 10.63 14.46
C GLY A 35 13.49 11.84 15.20
N PRO A 36 14.24 12.41 16.16
CA PRO A 36 13.75 13.48 17.05
C PRO A 36 13.64 14.86 16.38
N SER A 37 14.20 15.04 15.19
CA SER A 37 14.18 16.31 14.44
C SER A 37 14.06 16.01 12.95
N PRO A 38 12.84 15.65 12.50
CA PRO A 38 12.64 15.09 11.17
C PRO A 38 12.82 16.17 10.09
N VAL A 39 13.52 15.80 9.02
CA VAL A 39 13.69 16.63 7.82
C VAL A 39 12.86 16.06 6.69
N VAL A 40 12.32 16.93 5.82
CA VAL A 40 11.40 16.56 4.72
C VAL A 40 10.21 15.67 5.15
N ALA A 41 9.75 15.86 6.39
CA ALA A 41 8.62 15.13 6.95
C ALA A 41 7.35 15.37 6.11
N ILE A 42 6.74 14.28 5.65
CA ILE A 42 5.51 14.35 4.86
C ILE A 42 4.32 14.31 5.81
N ALA A 43 3.43 15.29 5.70
CA ALA A 43 2.17 15.31 6.43
C ALA A 43 1.17 14.29 5.85
N TYR A 44 1.39 13.01 6.13
CA TYR A 44 0.54 11.92 5.63
C TYR A 44 -0.89 12.01 6.16
N ARG A 45 -1.85 11.64 5.30
CA ARG A 45 -3.22 11.32 5.72
C ARG A 45 -3.21 10.08 6.63
N ASP A 46 -4.21 9.97 7.51
CA ASP A 46 -4.26 8.90 8.50
C ASP A 46 -4.39 7.50 7.88
N ASP A 47 -5.09 7.37 6.75
CA ASP A 47 -5.24 6.12 6.01
C ASP A 47 -3.91 5.64 5.40
N PHE A 48 -3.11 6.57 4.86
CA PHE A 48 -1.76 6.29 4.40
C PHE A 48 -0.85 5.87 5.57
N ARG A 49 -0.87 6.65 6.66
CA ARG A 49 -0.03 6.39 7.84
C ARG A 49 -0.31 5.01 8.41
N GLU A 50 -1.59 4.69 8.65
CA GLU A 50 -2.00 3.39 9.19
C GLU A 50 -1.55 2.26 8.25
N THR A 51 -1.83 2.35 6.95
CA THR A 51 -1.42 1.33 5.98
C THR A 51 0.08 1.06 6.03
N MET A 52 0.89 2.13 6.06
CA MET A 52 2.33 1.99 6.08
C MET A 52 2.87 1.50 7.43
N ASP A 53 2.21 1.81 8.54
CA ASP A 53 2.56 1.28 9.86
C ASP A 53 2.31 -0.23 9.96
N TYR A 54 1.17 -0.70 9.45
CA TYR A 54 0.90 -2.14 9.33
C TYR A 54 1.89 -2.80 8.37
N PHE A 55 2.20 -2.15 7.23
CA PHE A 55 3.16 -2.70 6.27
C PHE A 55 4.53 -2.89 6.91
N ARG A 56 5.03 -1.88 7.63
CA ARG A 56 6.30 -1.96 8.37
C ARG A 56 6.30 -3.09 9.39
N SER A 57 5.18 -3.32 10.08
CA SER A 57 5.05 -4.41 11.05
C SER A 57 5.21 -5.79 10.39
N LEU A 58 4.42 -6.07 9.34
CA LEU A 58 4.47 -7.35 8.63
C LEU A 58 5.79 -7.55 7.87
N TYR A 59 6.35 -6.48 7.32
CA TYR A 59 7.64 -6.50 6.64
C TYR A 59 8.78 -6.82 7.63
N SER A 60 8.77 -6.18 8.81
CA SER A 60 9.79 -6.39 9.85
C SER A 60 9.73 -7.81 10.43
N SER A 61 8.53 -8.38 10.60
CA SER A 61 8.36 -9.76 11.06
C SER A 61 8.58 -10.81 9.97
N ARG A 62 8.76 -10.39 8.70
CA ARG A 62 8.82 -11.26 7.51
C ARG A 62 7.59 -12.15 7.38
N GLU A 63 6.42 -11.62 7.68
CA GLU A 63 5.19 -12.39 7.57
C GLU A 63 4.79 -12.58 6.11
N LEU A 64 4.89 -13.80 5.59
CA LEU A 64 4.49 -14.13 4.22
C LEU A 64 3.12 -14.81 4.23
N SER A 65 2.06 -13.99 4.22
CA SER A 65 0.68 -14.43 4.47
C SER A 65 -0.32 -13.80 3.49
N PRO A 66 -1.55 -14.35 3.35
CA PRO A 66 -2.59 -13.74 2.52
C PRO A 66 -2.94 -12.30 2.90
N ARG A 67 -2.92 -11.96 4.20
CA ARG A 67 -3.14 -10.58 4.66
C ARG A 67 -1.98 -9.65 4.30
N SER A 68 -0.76 -10.17 4.21
CA SER A 68 0.40 -9.42 3.71
C SER A 68 0.23 -9.10 2.21
N LEU A 69 -0.29 -10.06 1.43
CA LEU A 69 -0.61 -9.82 0.02
C LEU A 69 -1.67 -8.72 -0.13
N LEU A 70 -2.75 -8.79 0.64
CA LEU A 70 -3.79 -7.75 0.69
C LEU A 70 -3.21 -6.38 1.04
N LEU A 71 -2.36 -6.32 2.07
CA LEU A 71 -1.76 -5.09 2.54
C LEU A 71 -0.81 -4.46 1.51
N THR A 72 -0.04 -5.28 0.77
CA THR A 72 0.79 -4.75 -0.32
C THR A 72 -0.06 -4.12 -1.43
N SER A 73 -1.22 -4.68 -1.78
CA SER A 73 -2.14 -4.07 -2.74
C SER A 73 -2.60 -2.68 -2.28
N LEU A 74 -2.94 -2.54 -0.98
CA LEU A 74 -3.34 -1.26 -0.39
C LEU A 74 -2.18 -0.26 -0.39
N ALA A 75 -0.99 -0.67 0.04
CA ALA A 75 0.21 0.19 0.04
C ALA A 75 0.59 0.65 -1.39
N ILE A 76 0.50 -0.21 -2.40
CA ILE A 76 0.71 0.15 -3.81
C ILE A 76 -0.33 1.16 -4.29
N SER A 77 -1.60 1.03 -3.86
CA SER A 77 -2.64 2.00 -4.22
C SER A 77 -2.36 3.41 -3.69
N PHE A 78 -1.63 3.52 -2.58
CA PHE A 78 -1.20 4.80 -2.01
C PHE A 78 0.09 5.34 -2.62
N ASN A 79 1.07 4.47 -2.86
CA ASN A 79 2.35 4.83 -3.46
C ASN A 79 2.93 3.67 -4.28
N ALA A 80 2.54 3.59 -5.55
CA ALA A 80 3.03 2.59 -6.48
C ALA A 80 4.55 2.70 -6.73
N ALA A 81 5.21 3.83 -6.38
CA ALA A 81 6.65 3.99 -6.55
C ALA A 81 7.47 3.35 -5.41
N ASN A 82 6.83 2.80 -4.38
CA ASN A 82 7.52 2.17 -3.27
C ASN A 82 8.06 0.78 -3.67
N TYR A 83 9.33 0.72 -4.07
CA TYR A 83 9.99 -0.53 -4.49
C TYR A 83 10.08 -1.59 -3.38
N THR A 84 10.08 -1.20 -2.11
CA THR A 84 10.14 -2.15 -0.98
C THR A 84 8.84 -2.94 -0.89
N VAL A 85 7.70 -2.28 -1.11
CA VAL A 85 6.39 -2.94 -1.14
C VAL A 85 6.31 -3.93 -2.29
N TRP A 86 6.78 -3.56 -3.49
CA TRP A 86 6.82 -4.47 -4.64
C TRP A 86 7.74 -5.67 -4.43
N HIS A 87 8.91 -5.46 -3.83
CA HIS A 87 9.81 -6.55 -3.50
C HIS A 87 9.16 -7.53 -2.53
N PHE A 88 8.57 -7.03 -1.45
CA PHE A 88 7.88 -7.85 -0.47
C PHE A 88 6.67 -8.58 -1.09
N ARG A 89 5.89 -7.91 -1.94
CA ARG A 89 4.77 -8.53 -2.67
C ARG A 89 5.21 -9.76 -3.46
N ARG A 90 6.34 -9.69 -4.18
CA ARG A 90 6.88 -10.84 -4.93
C ARG A 90 7.24 -12.01 -4.01
N GLN A 91 7.86 -11.73 -2.86
CA GLN A 91 8.17 -12.77 -1.87
C GLN A 91 6.90 -13.42 -1.31
N VAL A 92 5.85 -12.63 -1.06
CA VAL A 92 4.56 -13.14 -0.59
C VAL A 92 3.89 -13.99 -1.67
N LEU A 93 3.88 -13.55 -2.94
CA LEU A 93 3.31 -14.31 -4.05
C LEU A 93 3.98 -15.68 -4.22
N GLU A 94 5.31 -15.71 -4.15
CA GLU A 94 6.10 -16.94 -4.21
C GLU A 94 5.79 -17.88 -3.03
N ALA A 95 5.78 -17.35 -1.80
CA ALA A 95 5.52 -18.15 -0.61
C ALA A 95 4.10 -18.73 -0.54
N LEU A 96 3.13 -18.04 -1.17
CA LEU A 96 1.74 -18.49 -1.21
C LEU A 96 1.42 -19.37 -2.42
N ASP A 97 2.37 -19.62 -3.32
CA ASP A 97 2.14 -20.28 -4.61
C ASP A 97 0.92 -19.67 -5.35
N ALA A 98 0.90 -18.33 -5.40
CA ALA A 98 -0.25 -17.57 -5.87
C ALA A 98 -0.46 -17.70 -7.39
N ASP A 99 -1.72 -17.63 -7.83
CA ASP A 99 -2.06 -17.60 -9.26
C ASP A 99 -1.54 -16.31 -9.92
N LEU A 100 -0.52 -16.45 -10.75
CA LEU A 100 0.09 -15.33 -11.48
C LEU A 100 -0.85 -14.70 -12.51
N THR A 101 -1.93 -15.38 -12.91
CA THR A 101 -2.98 -14.80 -13.75
C THR A 101 -3.76 -13.72 -13.00
N GLU A 102 -4.00 -13.92 -11.70
CA GLU A 102 -4.61 -12.90 -10.85
C GLU A 102 -3.64 -11.74 -10.59
N GLU A 103 -2.34 -12.03 -10.44
CA GLU A 103 -1.34 -10.97 -10.32
C GLU A 103 -1.20 -10.14 -11.60
N LEU A 104 -1.30 -10.76 -12.77
CA LEU A 104 -1.32 -10.05 -14.05
C LEU A 104 -2.50 -9.09 -14.11
N LYS A 105 -3.72 -9.53 -13.72
CA LYS A 105 -4.90 -8.64 -13.66
C LYS A 105 -4.68 -7.48 -12.69
N PHE A 106 -4.07 -7.74 -11.53
CA PHE A 106 -3.74 -6.70 -10.56
C PHE A 106 -2.79 -5.66 -11.16
N THR A 107 -1.66 -6.10 -11.73
CA THR A 107 -0.64 -5.22 -12.31
C THR A 107 -1.17 -4.44 -13.52
N GLU A 108 -2.01 -5.04 -14.37
CA GLU A 108 -2.73 -4.33 -15.44
C GLU A 108 -3.63 -3.22 -14.89
N GLY A 109 -4.30 -3.46 -13.76
CA GLY A 109 -5.07 -2.46 -13.04
C GLY A 109 -4.21 -1.28 -12.58
N VAL A 110 -3.04 -1.57 -12.00
CA VAL A 110 -2.07 -0.54 -11.58
C VAL A 110 -1.51 0.22 -12.80
N ALA A 111 -1.25 -0.46 -13.92
CA ALA A 111 -0.71 0.14 -15.14
C ALA A 111 -1.61 1.22 -15.74
N LYS A 112 -2.94 1.01 -15.70
CA LYS A 112 -3.92 1.97 -16.23
C LYS A 112 -3.83 3.35 -15.59
N VAL A 113 -3.44 3.40 -14.31
CA VAL A 113 -3.31 4.65 -13.55
C VAL A 113 -1.86 5.09 -13.34
N ASN A 114 -0.89 4.18 -13.46
CA ASN A 114 0.54 4.42 -13.17
C ASN A 114 1.47 3.99 -14.32
N ALA A 115 1.13 4.26 -15.58
CA ALA A 115 1.88 3.78 -16.75
C ALA A 115 3.37 4.19 -16.81
N LYS A 116 3.77 5.23 -16.08
CA LYS A 116 5.17 5.74 -16.00
C LYS A 116 5.90 5.32 -14.72
N ASN A 117 5.44 4.26 -14.06
CA ASN A 117 6.04 3.73 -12.84
C ASN A 117 7.06 2.63 -13.15
N TYR A 118 8.31 2.78 -12.71
CA TYR A 118 9.37 1.80 -12.97
C TYR A 118 9.20 0.49 -12.22
N GLN A 119 8.61 0.50 -11.03
CA GLN A 119 8.51 -0.71 -10.21
C GLN A 119 7.50 -1.70 -10.77
N LEU A 120 6.57 -1.21 -11.59
CA LEU A 120 5.57 -1.98 -12.31
C LEU A 120 6.13 -2.73 -13.53
N TRP A 121 7.10 -2.15 -14.23
CA TRP A 121 7.68 -2.66 -15.49
C TRP A 121 8.95 -3.47 -15.25
#